data_AF-A0A7X2TCB2-F1
#
_entry.id   AF-A0A7X2TCB2-F1
#
_cell.length_a   1.000
_cell.length_b   1.000
_cell.length_c   1.000
_cell.angle_alpha   90.00
_cell.angle_beta   90.00
_cell.angle_gamma   90.00
#
_symmetry.space_group_name_H-M   'P 1'
#
loop_
_entity.id
_entity.type
_entity.pdbx_description
1 polymer ?
#
loop_
_entity_poly.entity_id
_entity_poly.type
_entity_poly.pdbx_seq_one_letter_code
_entity_poly.pdbx_strand_id
1 'polypeptide(L)'
;MFKQLQKLGKAFMLPIAILPAAGLLLGIGGSLSNPTTIAAYPILNVAWLQAIFQIMSAAGNIIFSNLFLLLCIGLCVGLAKKDKGTAALAGVVGYLVMNATTAAMLSIFKPDGNAIDTGAVGAIVVGCITVYLHNRYRNIQLPSALGFFGGSRFVPIVTAFASIFIGGVFFLIWPAFQALLISSGEFISKSGPIGTFFYGFLMRLCGAVGLHHMIYPMFWYTELGGVESVAGQMVSGAQKIFFAQLADPSHQGLFTEGTRFFAGRFATMMFGLPGAALAMYHSVDKRKRKALGGLFLSAALTSFITGITEPLEFMFLFAAPLLYVFHSFLDGVSFFLADILNISIGNTFSGGVIDFLLFGILPGNDKTHWLFVPVIGIIWFFLYYVSFRFFIQKFNIMTPGRGEEAEGAAETVTTKESLKKDAVTIIEALGTADNIEDVDACITRLRVAVKDSSKVDKQTLKQLGAIDVLEVKGGIQAIYGAKAILYKNIINDLLNIDD
;
A
#
# COMPACT_ATOMS: atom_id res chain seq x y z
N MET A 1 -8.71 -14.06 18.46
CA MET A 1 -7.69 -13.93 17.40
C MET A 1 -8.28 -13.55 16.04
N PHE A 2 -9.10 -14.39 15.39
CA PHE A 2 -9.63 -14.13 14.03
C PHE A 2 -10.35 -12.76 13.86
N LYS A 3 -11.26 -12.40 14.78
CA LYS A 3 -11.95 -11.09 14.76
C LYS A 3 -11.00 -9.89 14.91
N GLN A 4 -9.88 -10.05 15.63
CA GLN A 4 -8.90 -8.97 15.81
C GLN A 4 -8.06 -8.75 14.55
N LEU A 5 -7.64 -9.83 13.88
CA LEU A 5 -6.95 -9.77 12.58
C LEU A 5 -7.83 -9.12 11.50
N GLN A 6 -9.13 -9.41 11.49
CA GLN A 6 -10.06 -8.74 10.59
C GLN A 6 -10.19 -7.23 10.87
N LYS A 7 -10.23 -6.81 12.13
CA LYS A 7 -10.22 -5.37 12.49
C LYS A 7 -8.92 -4.70 12.06
N LEU A 8 -7.80 -5.40 12.19
CA LEU A 8 -6.50 -4.95 11.73
C LEU A 8 -6.48 -4.73 10.21
N GLY A 9 -6.94 -5.69 9.42
CA GLY A 9 -7.03 -5.56 7.96
C GLY A 9 -7.94 -4.41 7.52
N LYS A 10 -9.05 -4.16 8.23
CA LYS A 10 -9.91 -2.99 7.97
C LYS A 10 -9.20 -1.66 8.24
N ALA A 11 -8.39 -1.58 9.29
CA ALA A 11 -7.68 -0.35 9.65
C ALA A 11 -6.67 0.08 8.55
N PHE A 12 -6.10 -0.89 7.84
CA PHE A 12 -5.16 -0.61 6.74
C PHE A 12 -5.84 -0.21 5.43
N MET A 13 -7.17 -0.29 5.29
CA MET A 13 -7.84 0.06 4.04
C MET A 13 -7.58 1.51 3.59
N LEU A 14 -7.49 2.44 4.55
CA LEU A 14 -7.23 3.85 4.26
C LEU A 14 -5.89 4.08 3.56
N PRO A 15 -4.73 3.64 4.12
CA PRO A 15 -3.45 3.75 3.42
C PRO A 15 -3.35 2.82 2.20
N ILE A 16 -4.07 1.70 2.14
CA ILE A 16 -4.07 0.81 0.96
C ILE A 16 -4.69 1.49 -0.26
N ALA A 17 -5.72 2.32 -0.07
CA ALA A 17 -6.49 2.91 -1.17
C ALA A 17 -5.66 3.82 -2.09
N ILE A 18 -4.58 4.42 -1.58
CA ILE A 18 -3.69 5.30 -2.37
C ILE A 18 -2.60 4.53 -3.14
N LEU A 19 -2.34 3.27 -2.77
CA LEU A 19 -1.24 2.47 -3.34
C LEU A 19 -1.38 2.14 -4.83
N PRO A 20 -2.58 1.89 -5.39
CA PRO A 20 -2.70 1.64 -6.84
C PRO A 20 -2.20 2.83 -7.67
N ALA A 21 -2.64 4.05 -7.33
CA ALA A 21 -2.25 5.25 -8.05
C ALA A 21 -0.75 5.52 -7.91
N ALA A 22 -0.22 5.44 -6.69
CA ALA A 22 1.22 5.57 -6.44
C ALA A 22 2.03 4.50 -7.17
N GLY A 23 1.53 3.26 -7.23
CA GLY A 23 2.19 2.14 -7.87
C GLY A 23 2.24 2.28 -9.38
N LEU A 24 1.18 2.79 -10.01
CA LEU A 24 1.19 3.10 -11.44
C LEU A 24 2.21 4.19 -11.76
N LEU A 25 2.25 5.28 -10.98
CA LEU A 25 3.23 6.35 -11.14
C LEU A 25 4.67 5.84 -10.99
N LEU A 26 4.93 5.10 -9.91
CA LEU A 26 6.25 4.53 -9.61
C LEU A 26 6.69 3.55 -10.68
N GLY A 27 5.84 2.60 -11.06
CA GLY A 27 6.21 1.54 -11.97
C GLY A 27 6.39 2.02 -13.41
N ILE A 28 5.46 2.82 -13.93
CA ILE A 28 5.58 3.36 -15.29
C ILE A 28 6.78 4.32 -15.37
N GLY A 29 6.86 5.27 -14.43
CA GLY A 29 7.94 6.24 -14.37
C GLY A 29 9.29 5.55 -14.19
N GLY A 30 9.39 4.64 -13.22
CA GLY A 30 10.61 3.91 -12.89
C GLY A 30 11.12 3.05 -14.03
N SER A 31 10.28 2.23 -14.66
CA SER A 31 10.70 1.35 -15.75
C SER A 31 11.13 2.12 -17.01
N LEU A 32 10.42 3.21 -17.35
CA LEU A 32 10.68 3.98 -18.58
C LEU A 32 11.75 5.08 -18.44
N SER A 33 12.11 5.44 -17.21
CA SER A 33 13.22 6.37 -16.92
C SER A 33 14.48 5.71 -16.37
N ASN A 34 14.49 4.38 -16.21
CA ASN A 34 15.67 3.68 -15.74
C ASN A 34 16.83 3.83 -16.74
N PRO A 35 18.03 4.26 -16.31
CA PRO A 35 19.18 4.40 -17.19
C PRO A 35 19.54 3.13 -17.98
N THR A 36 19.37 1.94 -17.39
CA THR A 36 19.64 0.67 -18.09
C THR A 36 18.62 0.40 -19.19
N THR A 37 17.35 0.73 -18.98
CA THR A 37 16.31 0.64 -20.01
C THR A 37 16.58 1.60 -21.15
N ILE A 38 16.97 2.85 -20.84
CA ILE A 38 17.26 3.87 -21.86
C ILE A 38 18.47 3.46 -22.70
N ALA A 39 19.50 2.90 -22.07
CA ALA A 39 20.67 2.38 -22.77
C ALA A 39 20.31 1.22 -23.70
N ALA A 40 19.44 0.30 -23.25
CA ALA A 40 18.97 -0.83 -24.06
C ALA A 40 18.02 -0.40 -25.19
N TYR A 41 17.20 0.63 -24.97
CA TYR A 41 16.20 1.15 -25.90
C TYR A 41 16.34 2.66 -26.08
N PRO A 42 17.28 3.14 -26.93
CA PRO A 42 17.54 4.56 -27.11
C PRO A 42 16.34 5.40 -27.58
N ILE A 43 15.32 4.75 -28.18
CA ILE A 43 14.05 5.40 -28.55
C ILE A 43 13.31 6.03 -27.36
N LEU A 44 13.57 5.54 -26.14
CA LEU A 44 13.00 6.10 -24.92
C LEU A 44 13.70 7.40 -24.49
N ASN A 45 14.89 7.72 -25.03
CA ASN A 45 15.69 8.87 -24.62
C ASN A 45 15.20 10.21 -25.19
N VAL A 46 13.94 10.53 -24.93
CA VAL A 46 13.31 11.80 -25.32
C VAL A 46 13.22 12.69 -24.10
N ALA A 47 13.98 13.78 -24.08
CA ALA A 47 14.22 14.60 -22.89
C ALA A 47 12.95 15.01 -22.10
N TRP A 48 11.91 15.47 -22.80
CA TRP A 48 10.67 15.89 -22.15
C TRP A 48 9.84 14.71 -21.59
N LEU A 49 9.86 13.55 -22.26
CA LEU A 49 9.24 12.32 -21.75
C LEU A 49 9.99 11.80 -20.52
N GLN A 50 11.33 11.85 -20.56
CA GLN A 50 12.18 11.47 -19.44
C GLN A 50 11.92 12.33 -18.20
N ALA A 51 11.75 13.64 -18.37
CA ALA A 51 11.35 14.51 -17.27
C ALA A 51 10.00 14.08 -16.65
N ILE A 52 9.00 13.76 -17.49
CA ILE A 52 7.69 13.28 -17.00
C ILE A 52 7.85 11.96 -16.24
N PHE A 53 8.56 10.98 -16.79
CA PHE A 53 8.73 9.67 -16.17
C PHE A 53 9.49 9.76 -14.84
N GLN A 54 10.50 10.62 -14.74
CA GLN A 54 11.23 10.87 -13.49
C GLN A 54 10.33 11.53 -12.43
N ILE A 55 9.50 12.52 -12.82
CA ILE A 55 8.53 13.15 -11.92
C ILE A 55 7.51 12.12 -11.43
N MET A 56 6.97 11.28 -12.33
CA MET A 56 6.05 10.19 -11.98
C MET A 56 6.71 9.21 -10.99
N SER A 57 7.93 8.77 -11.28
CA SER A 57 8.69 7.86 -10.43
C SER A 57 8.88 8.44 -9.02
N ALA A 58 9.32 9.71 -8.93
CA ALA A 58 9.52 10.39 -7.64
C ALA A 58 8.21 10.52 -6.85
N ALA A 59 7.12 10.92 -7.50
CA ALA A 59 5.81 11.08 -6.89
C ALA A 59 5.21 9.74 -6.40
N GLY A 60 5.44 8.65 -7.12
CA GLY A 60 5.06 7.31 -6.66
C GLY A 60 5.94 6.82 -5.52
N ASN A 61 7.27 6.96 -5.66
CA ASN A 61 8.26 6.44 -4.72
C ASN A 61 8.08 6.99 -3.30
N ILE A 62 7.72 8.27 -3.14
CA ILE A 62 7.59 8.87 -1.80
C ILE A 62 6.49 8.20 -0.97
N ILE A 63 5.43 7.68 -1.60
CA ILE A 63 4.35 6.95 -0.93
C ILE A 63 4.87 5.60 -0.42
N PHE A 64 5.60 4.86 -1.27
CA PHE A 64 6.18 3.56 -0.89
C PHE A 64 7.29 3.70 0.14
N SER A 65 8.13 4.73 0.01
CA SER A 65 9.20 5.05 0.99
C SER A 65 8.65 5.36 2.39
N ASN A 66 7.39 5.80 2.48
CA ASN A 66 6.70 6.08 3.74
C ASN A 66 5.56 5.10 4.02
N LEU A 67 5.51 3.96 3.33
CA LEU A 67 4.40 3.00 3.42
C LEU A 67 4.15 2.54 4.85
N PHE A 68 5.21 2.18 5.59
CA PHE A 68 5.07 1.68 6.96
C PHE A 68 4.61 2.77 7.93
N LEU A 69 5.00 4.03 7.73
CA LEU A 69 4.45 5.16 8.49
C LEU A 69 2.96 5.35 8.19
N LEU A 70 2.57 5.29 6.91
CA LEU A 70 1.17 5.38 6.48
C LEU A 70 0.33 4.22 7.05
N LEU A 71 0.88 3.01 7.09
CA LEU A 71 0.25 1.86 7.74
C LEU A 71 0.11 2.08 9.26
N CYS A 72 1.13 2.61 9.94
CA CYS A 72 1.05 2.98 11.36
C CYS A 72 -0.08 3.99 11.62
N ILE A 73 -0.20 5.02 10.77
CA ILE A 73 -1.29 6.00 10.83
C ILE A 73 -2.64 5.32 10.64
N GLY A 74 -2.80 4.53 9.58
CA GLY A 74 -4.04 3.80 9.29
C GLY A 74 -4.46 2.89 10.43
N LEU A 75 -3.50 2.19 11.04
CA LEU A 75 -3.70 1.37 12.23
C LEU A 75 -4.25 2.18 13.41
N CYS A 76 -3.63 3.33 13.69
CA CYS A 76 -4.04 4.21 14.77
C CYS A 76 -5.45 4.77 14.55
N VAL A 77 -5.74 5.26 13.35
CA VAL A 77 -7.06 5.80 12.97
C VAL A 77 -8.13 4.72 13.00
N GLY A 78 -7.83 3.52 12.51
CA GLY A 78 -8.78 2.42 12.39
C GLY A 78 -9.15 1.77 13.73
N LEU A 79 -8.23 1.74 14.70
CA LEU A 79 -8.45 1.06 15.99
C LEU A 79 -8.71 2.02 17.17
N ALA A 80 -8.44 3.32 17.05
CA ALA A 80 -8.75 4.27 18.10
C ALA A 80 -10.26 4.46 18.31
N LYS A 81 -10.71 4.48 19.57
CA LYS A 81 -12.13 4.58 19.92
C LYS A 81 -12.73 5.98 19.72
N LYS A 82 -11.96 7.05 19.96
CA LYS A 82 -12.30 8.48 19.73
C LYS A 82 -11.00 9.23 19.40
N ASP A 83 -11.09 10.53 19.12
CA ASP A 83 -9.93 11.43 18.92
C ASP A 83 -8.88 10.87 17.95
N LYS A 84 -9.37 10.28 16.86
CA LYS A 84 -8.57 9.51 15.90
C LYS A 84 -7.40 10.31 15.33
N GLY A 85 -7.55 11.63 15.16
CA GLY A 85 -6.46 12.52 14.74
C GLY A 85 -5.31 12.57 15.75
N THR A 86 -5.61 12.60 17.05
CA THR A 86 -4.59 12.55 18.10
C THR A 86 -3.92 11.19 18.17
N ALA A 87 -4.68 10.10 18.00
CA ALA A 87 -4.10 8.76 17.91
C ALA A 87 -3.16 8.62 16.70
N ALA A 88 -3.55 9.16 15.55
CA ALA A 88 -2.71 9.19 14.35
C ALA A 88 -1.40 9.96 14.59
N LEU A 89 -1.49 11.18 15.13
CA LEU A 89 -0.32 12.00 15.46
C LEU A 89 0.61 11.29 16.45
N ALA A 90 0.05 10.66 17.48
CA ALA A 90 0.84 9.88 18.43
C ALA A 90 1.56 8.70 17.75
N GLY A 91 0.92 8.04 16.78
CA GLY A 91 1.53 6.94 16.01
C GLY A 91 2.69 7.41 15.12
N VAL A 92 2.54 8.58 14.48
CA VAL A 92 3.63 9.23 13.74
C VAL A 92 4.81 9.51 14.66
N VAL A 93 4.55 10.17 15.79
CA VAL A 93 5.60 10.48 16.78
C VAL A 93 6.28 9.21 17.26
N GLY A 94 5.52 8.18 17.63
CA GLY A 94 6.08 6.90 18.08
C GLY A 94 6.96 6.24 17.02
N TYR A 95 6.52 6.22 15.77
CA TYR A 95 7.24 5.55 14.69
C TYR A 95 8.57 6.26 14.38
N LEU A 96 8.54 7.59 14.33
CA LEU A 96 9.75 8.40 14.12
C LEU A 96 10.72 8.26 15.30
N VAL A 97 10.23 8.27 16.54
CA VAL A 97 11.06 8.09 17.74
C VAL A 97 11.69 6.70 17.82
N MET A 98 10.94 5.65 17.46
CA MET A 98 11.47 4.28 17.36
C MET A 98 12.62 4.23 16.37
N ASN A 99 12.43 4.74 15.14
CA ASN A 99 13.46 4.74 14.11
C ASN A 99 14.70 5.55 14.52
N ALA A 100 14.50 6.74 15.08
CA ALA A 100 15.60 7.58 15.58
C ALA A 100 16.38 6.89 16.70
N THR A 101 15.68 6.20 17.61
CA THR A 101 16.32 5.44 18.71
C THR A 101 17.16 4.29 18.16
N THR A 102 16.60 3.50 17.24
CA THR A 102 17.32 2.38 16.61
C THR A 102 18.56 2.88 15.86
N ALA A 103 18.44 3.97 15.10
CA ALA A 103 19.55 4.57 14.37
C ALA A 103 20.64 5.11 15.31
N ALA A 104 20.27 5.78 16.41
CA ALA A 104 21.21 6.28 17.41
C ALA A 104 21.92 5.13 18.14
N MET A 105 21.21 4.05 18.50
CA MET A 105 21.84 2.89 19.12
C MET A 105 22.79 2.18 18.15
N LEU A 106 22.44 2.09 16.87
CA LEU A 106 23.32 1.55 15.85
C LEU A 106 24.61 2.38 15.75
N SER A 107 24.52 3.70 15.65
CA SER A 107 25.71 4.55 15.54
C SER A 107 26.61 4.52 16.78
N ILE A 108 26.03 4.38 17.98
CA ILE A 108 26.78 4.33 19.25
C ILE A 108 27.44 2.96 19.47
N PHE A 109 26.72 1.86 19.23
CA PHE A 109 27.15 0.52 19.65
C PHE A 109 27.65 -0.36 18.50
N LYS A 110 27.31 -0.03 17.24
CA LYS A 110 27.68 -0.77 16.03
C LYS A 110 27.84 0.20 14.83
N PRO A 111 28.85 1.08 14.85
CA PRO A 111 29.01 2.11 13.81
C PRO A 111 29.16 1.54 12.39
N ASP A 112 29.73 0.33 12.25
CA ASP A 112 29.87 -0.37 10.97
C ASP A 112 28.68 -1.31 10.65
N GLY A 113 27.61 -1.26 11.45
CA GLY A 113 26.44 -2.10 11.29
C GLY A 113 25.51 -1.64 10.16
N ASN A 114 24.82 -2.60 9.54
CA ASN A 114 23.78 -2.28 8.56
C ASN A 114 22.57 -1.60 9.21
N ALA A 115 21.95 -0.68 8.48
CA ALA A 115 20.71 -0.04 8.90
C ALA A 115 19.62 -1.08 9.21
N ILE A 116 18.87 -0.82 10.28
CA ILE A 116 17.77 -1.70 10.72
C ILE A 116 16.47 -1.21 10.10
N ASP A 117 15.95 -1.97 9.14
CA ASP A 117 14.63 -1.73 8.55
C ASP A 117 13.59 -2.68 9.15
N THR A 118 12.88 -2.20 10.18
CA THR A 118 11.84 -2.99 10.86
C THR A 118 10.59 -3.28 10.01
N GLY A 119 10.48 -2.68 8.81
CA GLY A 119 9.38 -2.88 7.89
C GLY A 119 7.99 -2.64 8.51
N ALA A 120 7.01 -3.44 8.08
CA ALA A 120 5.65 -3.37 8.61
C ALA A 120 5.57 -3.83 10.07
N VAL A 121 6.53 -4.64 10.56
CA VAL A 121 6.54 -5.13 11.94
C VAL A 121 6.67 -3.96 12.91
N GLY A 122 7.63 -3.05 12.67
CA GLY A 122 7.80 -1.85 13.48
C GLY A 122 6.56 -0.98 13.50
N ALA A 123 5.95 -0.74 12.33
CA ALA A 123 4.71 0.01 12.21
C ALA A 123 3.52 -0.61 12.97
N ILE A 124 3.36 -1.94 12.90
CA ILE A 124 2.30 -2.66 13.61
C ILE A 124 2.53 -2.59 15.12
N VAL A 125 3.76 -2.80 15.59
CA VAL A 125 4.11 -2.77 17.03
C VAL A 125 3.84 -1.38 17.60
N VAL A 126 4.38 -0.34 16.96
CA VAL A 126 4.20 1.05 17.39
C VAL A 126 2.72 1.45 17.33
N GLY A 127 2.02 1.15 16.23
CA GLY A 127 0.62 1.52 16.09
C GLY A 127 -0.28 0.81 17.12
N CYS A 128 -0.04 -0.48 17.40
CA CYS A 128 -0.76 -1.20 18.45
C CYS A 128 -0.52 -0.60 19.84
N ILE A 129 0.74 -0.30 20.19
CA ILE A 129 1.10 0.34 21.47
C ILE A 129 0.49 1.73 21.56
N THR A 130 0.55 2.51 20.49
CA THR A 130 -0.08 3.84 20.40
C THR A 130 -1.58 3.75 20.67
N VAL A 131 -2.29 2.83 20.01
CA VAL A 131 -3.74 2.65 20.20
C VAL A 131 -4.07 2.24 21.63
N TYR A 132 -3.26 1.35 22.22
CA TYR A 132 -3.41 0.95 23.61
C TYR A 132 -3.27 2.15 24.56
N LEU A 133 -2.16 2.90 24.44
CA LEU A 133 -1.88 4.07 25.26
C LEU A 133 -2.93 5.17 25.07
N HIS A 134 -3.33 5.42 23.82
CA HIS A 134 -4.39 6.36 23.49
C HIS A 134 -5.71 6.01 24.19
N ASN A 135 -6.17 4.76 24.05
CA ASN A 135 -7.43 4.33 24.64
C ASN A 135 -7.39 4.34 26.18
N ARG A 136 -6.20 4.20 26.79
CA ARG A 136 -5.99 4.20 28.24
C ARG A 136 -5.85 5.61 28.84
N TYR A 137 -5.17 6.52 28.15
CA TYR A 137 -4.69 7.78 28.72
C TYR A 137 -5.27 9.06 28.09
N ARG A 138 -6.08 8.97 27.02
CA ARG A 138 -6.69 10.17 26.39
C ARG A 138 -7.48 11.10 27.32
N ASN A 139 -7.92 10.61 28.48
CA ASN A 139 -8.67 11.38 29.49
C ASN A 139 -7.89 11.48 30.81
N ILE A 140 -6.57 11.31 30.79
CA ILE A 140 -5.74 11.38 31.99
C ILE A 140 -5.81 12.78 32.61
N GLN A 141 -5.93 12.85 33.93
CA GLN A 141 -5.83 14.09 34.69
C GLN A 141 -4.46 14.12 35.38
N LEU A 142 -3.72 15.19 35.15
CA LEU A 142 -2.40 15.40 35.75
C LEU A 142 -2.50 16.47 36.86
N PRO A 143 -1.54 16.49 37.81
CA PRO A 143 -1.44 17.55 38.80
C PRO A 143 -1.38 18.94 38.14
N SER A 144 -1.80 19.99 38.86
CA SER A 144 -1.93 21.36 38.32
C SER A 144 -0.68 21.86 37.60
N ALA A 145 0.52 21.55 38.12
CA ALA A 145 1.80 21.90 37.50
C ALA A 145 2.02 21.29 36.10
N LEU A 146 1.40 20.14 35.81
CA LEU A 146 1.51 19.40 34.55
C LEU A 146 0.19 19.39 33.77
N GLY A 147 -0.81 20.17 34.18
CA GLY A 147 -2.17 20.15 33.62
C GLY A 147 -2.21 20.41 32.10
N PHE A 148 -1.24 21.18 31.57
CA PHE A 148 -1.09 21.42 30.14
C PHE A 148 -0.97 20.12 29.31
N PHE A 149 -0.25 19.13 29.86
CA PHE A 149 -0.02 17.84 29.22
C PHE A 149 -1.14 16.83 29.46
N GLY A 150 -2.20 17.19 30.20
CA GLY A 150 -3.33 16.31 30.49
C GLY A 150 -4.19 15.98 29.27
N GLY A 151 -5.02 14.96 29.41
CA GLY A 151 -5.96 14.52 28.37
C GLY A 151 -5.27 13.95 27.13
N SER A 152 -5.78 14.30 25.95
CA SER A 152 -5.35 13.72 24.68
C SER A 152 -3.92 14.12 24.30
N ARG A 153 -3.43 15.27 24.79
CA ARG A 153 -2.06 15.76 24.59
C ARG A 153 -1.00 14.89 25.27
N PHE A 154 -1.38 14.14 26.31
CA PHE A 154 -0.48 13.20 26.96
C PHE A 154 -0.09 12.02 26.05
N VAL A 155 -0.97 11.67 25.10
CA VAL A 155 -0.84 10.43 24.33
C VAL A 155 0.41 10.40 23.45
N PRO A 156 0.73 11.43 22.65
CA PRO A 156 1.99 11.47 21.91
C PRO A 156 3.23 11.37 22.81
N ILE A 157 3.19 11.95 24.01
CA ILE A 157 4.31 11.97 24.96
C ILE A 157 4.60 10.56 25.47
N VAL A 158 3.59 9.90 26.04
CA VAL A 158 3.77 8.53 26.56
C VAL A 158 4.10 7.54 25.43
N THR A 159 3.59 7.77 24.22
CA THR A 159 3.91 6.96 23.04
C THR A 159 5.36 7.14 22.61
N ALA A 160 5.90 8.36 22.63
CA ALA A 160 7.32 8.62 22.37
C ALA A 160 8.21 7.86 23.36
N PHE A 161 7.93 7.96 24.67
CA PHE A 161 8.68 7.23 25.69
C PHE A 161 8.63 5.72 25.47
N ALA A 162 7.45 5.15 25.23
CA ALA A 162 7.32 3.72 24.93
C ALA A 162 8.13 3.32 23.68
N SER A 163 8.16 4.19 22.67
CA SER A 163 8.84 3.92 21.40
C SER A 163 10.37 3.92 21.48
N ILE A 164 10.95 4.61 22.46
CA ILE A 164 12.38 4.49 22.79
C ILE A 164 12.70 3.05 23.20
N PHE A 165 11.91 2.47 24.12
CA PHE A 165 12.10 1.07 24.53
C PHE A 165 11.89 0.10 23.38
N ILE A 166 10.88 0.32 22.53
CA ILE A 166 10.64 -0.51 21.34
C ILE A 166 11.84 -0.47 20.39
N GLY A 167 12.40 0.71 20.12
CA GLY A 167 13.60 0.88 19.28
C GLY A 167 14.80 0.11 19.84
N GLY A 168 15.02 0.18 21.16
CA GLY A 168 16.06 -0.59 21.83
C GLY A 168 15.88 -2.11 21.71
N VAL A 169 14.64 -2.60 21.83
CA VAL A 169 14.34 -4.03 21.62
C VAL A 169 14.64 -4.45 20.18
N PHE A 170 14.22 -3.67 19.18
CA PHE A 170 14.53 -4.00 17.79
C PHE A 170 16.03 -4.00 17.53
N PHE A 171 16.79 -3.03 18.04
CA PHE A 171 18.25 -3.01 17.93
C PHE A 171 18.90 -4.33 18.43
N LEU A 172 18.43 -4.86 19.56
CA LEU A 172 18.99 -6.08 20.16
C LEU A 172 18.64 -7.35 19.36
N ILE A 173 17.41 -7.43 18.84
CA ILE A 173 16.90 -8.67 18.23
C ILE A 173 17.21 -8.73 16.71
N TRP A 174 17.27 -7.59 16.02
CA TRP A 174 17.43 -7.53 14.57
C TRP A 174 18.64 -8.28 14.00
N PRO A 175 19.84 -8.26 14.63
CA PRO A 175 21.00 -8.97 14.10
C PRO A 175 20.77 -10.47 13.88
N ALA A 176 19.97 -11.13 14.73
CA ALA A 176 19.65 -12.55 14.56
C ALA A 176 18.79 -12.79 13.31
N PHE A 177 17.81 -11.91 13.06
CA PHE A 177 17.00 -11.95 11.84
C PHE A 177 17.84 -11.70 10.59
N GLN A 178 18.78 -10.75 10.65
CA GLN A 178 19.70 -10.49 9.54
C GLN A 178 20.54 -11.72 9.19
N ALA A 179 21.11 -12.38 10.20
CA ALA A 179 21.91 -13.59 10.00
C ALA A 179 21.09 -14.72 9.35
N LEU A 180 19.83 -14.89 9.78
CA LEU A 180 18.92 -15.87 9.20
C LEU A 180 18.61 -15.58 7.72
N LEU A 181 18.44 -14.30 7.35
CA LEU A 181 18.22 -13.91 5.96
C LEU A 181 19.43 -14.21 5.09
N ILE A 182 20.64 -13.92 5.57
CA ILE A 182 21.89 -14.19 4.86
C ILE A 182 22.07 -15.70 4.65
N SER A 183 21.92 -16.51 5.71
CA SER A 183 22.08 -17.96 5.61
C SER A 183 21.05 -18.61 4.67
N SER A 184 19.82 -18.09 4.68
CA SER A 184 18.77 -18.54 3.76
C SER A 184 19.12 -18.18 2.31
N GLY A 185 19.72 -17.01 2.10
CA GLY A 185 20.19 -16.57 0.78
C GLY A 185 21.26 -17.49 0.20
N GLU A 186 22.26 -17.86 0.99
CA GLU A 186 23.32 -18.81 0.58
C GLU A 186 22.76 -20.19 0.23
N PHE A 187 21.82 -20.69 1.03
CA PHE A 187 21.13 -21.95 0.74
C PHE A 187 20.35 -21.89 -0.58
N ILE A 188 19.57 -20.82 -0.78
CA ILE A 188 18.80 -20.60 -2.02
C ILE A 188 19.73 -20.63 -3.23
N SER A 189 20.84 -19.88 -3.20
CA SER A 189 21.73 -19.73 -4.35
C SER A 189 22.33 -21.09 -4.81
N LYS A 190 22.57 -22.00 -3.87
CA LYS A 190 23.21 -23.31 -4.13
C LYS A 190 22.24 -24.46 -4.42
N SER A 191 20.93 -24.25 -4.31
CA SER A 191 19.93 -25.34 -4.31
C SER A 191 19.23 -25.57 -5.66
N GLY A 192 19.73 -25.00 -6.76
CA GLY A 192 19.15 -25.14 -8.10
C GLY A 192 17.67 -24.70 -8.15
N PRO A 193 16.81 -25.37 -8.93
CA PRO A 193 15.39 -25.02 -9.04
C PRO A 193 14.62 -25.02 -7.72
N ILE A 194 14.98 -25.92 -6.78
CA ILE A 194 14.39 -25.92 -5.44
C ILE A 194 14.78 -24.64 -4.68
N GLY A 195 16.00 -24.15 -4.89
CA GLY A 195 16.43 -22.84 -4.39
C GLY A 195 15.55 -21.71 -4.96
N THR A 196 15.26 -21.75 -6.25
CA THR A 196 14.40 -20.75 -6.92
C THR A 196 12.97 -20.77 -6.39
N PHE A 197 12.43 -21.96 -6.08
CA PHE A 197 11.16 -22.08 -5.33
C PHE A 197 11.21 -21.32 -4.00
N PHE A 198 12.23 -21.61 -3.17
CA PHE A 198 12.35 -20.99 -1.86
C PHE A 198 12.60 -19.48 -1.94
N TYR A 199 13.31 -19.02 -2.97
CA TYR A 199 13.45 -17.60 -3.26
C TYR A 199 12.09 -16.94 -3.49
N GLY A 200 11.28 -17.45 -4.41
CA GLY A 200 9.94 -16.91 -4.67
C GLY A 200 9.04 -16.97 -3.42
N PHE A 201 9.02 -18.11 -2.75
CA PHE A 201 8.20 -18.35 -1.55
C PHE A 201 8.57 -17.41 -0.39
N LEU A 202 9.85 -17.40 0.00
CA LEU A 202 10.33 -16.61 1.14
C LEU A 202 10.31 -15.12 0.85
N MET A 203 10.66 -14.71 -0.37
CA MET A 203 10.59 -13.31 -0.73
C MET A 203 9.16 -12.79 -0.67
N ARG A 204 8.18 -13.58 -1.13
CA ARG A 204 6.77 -13.22 -0.98
C ARG A 204 6.33 -13.22 0.48
N LEU A 205 6.71 -14.25 1.25
CA LEU A 205 6.37 -14.32 2.67
C LEU A 205 6.92 -13.13 3.47
N CYS A 206 8.17 -12.72 3.19
CA CYS A 206 8.79 -11.52 3.74
C CYS A 206 8.15 -10.23 3.20
N GLY A 207 7.52 -10.28 2.01
CA GLY A 207 6.65 -9.25 1.45
C GLY A 207 5.56 -8.80 2.42
N ALA A 208 4.94 -9.73 3.14
CA ALA A 208 3.91 -9.45 4.15
C ALA A 208 4.33 -8.42 5.20
N VAL A 209 5.62 -8.38 5.51
CA VAL A 209 6.21 -7.58 6.58
C VAL A 209 7.20 -6.54 6.08
N GLY A 210 7.32 -6.36 4.77
CA GLY A 210 8.24 -5.39 4.17
C GLY A 210 9.71 -5.83 4.10
N LEU A 211 10.04 -7.02 4.59
CA LEU A 211 11.42 -7.52 4.68
C LEU A 211 12.03 -7.91 3.32
N HIS A 212 11.21 -8.01 2.28
CA HIS A 212 11.66 -8.37 0.94
C HIS A 212 12.65 -7.35 0.34
N HIS A 213 12.62 -6.08 0.76
CA HIS A 213 13.61 -5.06 0.36
C HIS A 213 15.04 -5.34 0.84
N MET A 214 15.21 -6.28 1.77
CA MET A 214 16.51 -6.75 2.22
C MET A 214 16.97 -7.99 1.44
N ILE A 215 16.04 -8.74 0.86
CA ILE A 215 16.30 -10.02 0.19
C ILE A 215 16.73 -9.81 -1.25
N TYR A 216 15.90 -9.11 -2.05
CA TYR A 216 16.18 -9.01 -3.49
C TYR A 216 17.54 -8.33 -3.80
N PRO A 217 18.01 -7.27 -3.09
CA PRO A 217 19.29 -6.65 -3.42
C PRO A 217 20.48 -7.60 -3.30
N MET A 218 20.40 -8.56 -2.36
CA MET A 218 21.43 -9.59 -2.21
C MET A 218 21.59 -10.39 -3.51
N PHE A 219 20.48 -10.78 -4.15
CA PHE A 219 20.55 -11.51 -5.41
C PHE A 219 20.79 -10.60 -6.62
N TRP A 220 20.23 -9.39 -6.63
CA TRP A 220 20.25 -8.56 -7.83
C TRP A 220 21.60 -7.89 -8.05
N TYR A 221 22.32 -7.56 -6.98
CA TYR A 221 23.48 -6.68 -7.02
C TYR A 221 24.78 -7.27 -6.48
N THR A 222 24.73 -8.44 -5.84
CA THR A 222 25.89 -9.11 -5.23
C THR A 222 26.12 -10.48 -5.87
N GLU A 223 27.27 -11.08 -5.57
CA GLU A 223 27.68 -12.40 -6.06
C GLU A 223 26.70 -13.53 -5.74
N LEU A 224 25.80 -13.33 -4.76
CA LEU A 224 24.78 -14.31 -4.41
C LEU A 224 23.83 -14.64 -5.59
N GLY A 225 23.60 -13.67 -6.48
CA GLY A 225 22.83 -13.88 -7.71
C GLY A 225 23.66 -14.36 -8.90
N GLY A 226 24.95 -14.63 -8.71
CA GLY A 226 25.86 -15.09 -9.74
C GLY A 226 26.98 -14.09 -10.06
N VAL A 227 28.00 -14.61 -10.74
CA VAL A 227 29.15 -13.88 -11.25
C VAL A 227 29.43 -14.39 -12.66
N GLU A 228 29.50 -13.50 -13.65
CA GLU A 228 29.68 -13.88 -15.05
C GLU A 228 30.61 -12.90 -15.77
N SER A 229 31.37 -13.41 -16.76
CA SER A 229 32.17 -12.57 -17.66
C SER A 229 31.32 -12.16 -18.86
N VAL A 230 30.96 -10.88 -18.94
CA VAL A 230 30.19 -10.32 -20.07
C VAL A 230 31.06 -9.33 -20.83
N ALA A 231 31.23 -9.52 -22.14
CA ALA A 231 32.12 -8.72 -22.98
C ALA A 231 33.55 -8.54 -22.40
N GLY A 232 34.08 -9.58 -21.73
CA GLY A 232 35.41 -9.57 -21.11
C GLY A 232 35.50 -8.84 -19.75
N GLN A 233 34.37 -8.42 -19.18
CA GLN A 233 34.30 -7.80 -17.85
C GLN A 233 33.59 -8.74 -16.87
N MET A 234 34.15 -8.91 -15.68
CA MET A 234 33.50 -9.66 -14.60
C MET A 234 32.37 -8.82 -13.99
N VAL A 235 31.14 -9.32 -14.05
CA VAL A 235 29.94 -8.67 -13.51
C VAL A 235 29.31 -9.57 -12.46
N SER A 236 28.92 -8.99 -11.31
CA SER A 236 28.31 -9.71 -10.19
C SER A 236 26.90 -9.21 -9.92
N GLY A 237 25.97 -10.13 -9.65
CA GLY A 237 24.56 -9.84 -9.38
C GLY A 237 23.66 -10.04 -10.59
N ALA A 238 22.57 -10.78 -10.38
CA ALA A 238 21.70 -11.27 -11.46
C ALA A 238 21.18 -10.15 -12.37
N GLN A 239 20.82 -8.99 -11.81
CA GLN A 239 20.24 -7.89 -12.59
C GLN A 239 21.33 -7.20 -13.41
N LYS A 240 22.51 -6.98 -12.80
CA LYS A 240 23.65 -6.35 -13.49
C LYS A 240 24.14 -7.23 -14.64
N ILE A 241 24.23 -8.55 -14.43
CA ILE A 241 24.62 -9.51 -15.48
C ILE A 241 23.61 -9.48 -16.62
N PHE A 242 22.31 -9.56 -16.33
CA PHE A 242 21.26 -9.49 -17.35
C PHE A 242 21.37 -8.23 -18.22
N PHE A 243 21.50 -7.05 -17.61
CA PHE A 243 21.62 -5.80 -18.38
C PHE A 243 22.94 -5.68 -19.15
N ALA A 244 24.04 -6.22 -18.61
CA ALA A 244 25.29 -6.28 -19.35
C ALA A 244 25.16 -7.16 -20.60
N GLN A 245 24.51 -8.33 -20.50
CA GLN A 245 24.27 -9.22 -21.63
C GLN A 245 23.28 -8.62 -22.63
N LEU A 246 22.23 -7.95 -22.15
CA LEU A 246 21.28 -7.25 -23.02
C LEU A 246 21.93 -6.14 -23.83
N ALA A 247 22.92 -5.46 -23.25
CA ALA A 247 23.68 -4.40 -23.91
C ALA A 247 24.78 -4.92 -24.85
N ASP A 248 25.16 -6.20 -24.77
CA ASP A 248 26.18 -6.82 -25.61
C ASP A 248 25.56 -7.31 -26.94
N PRO A 249 25.88 -6.66 -28.09
CA PRO A 249 25.35 -7.07 -29.39
C PRO A 249 25.84 -8.46 -29.82
N SER A 250 26.92 -8.94 -29.22
CA SER A 250 27.50 -10.26 -29.51
C SER A 250 26.91 -11.39 -28.68
N HIS A 251 26.05 -11.10 -27.68
CA HIS A 251 25.43 -12.13 -26.85
C HIS A 251 24.54 -13.07 -27.68
N GLN A 252 24.82 -14.37 -27.58
CA GLN A 252 24.10 -15.45 -28.24
C GLN A 252 23.45 -16.38 -27.22
N GLY A 253 22.28 -16.90 -27.56
CA GLY A 253 21.53 -17.82 -26.69
C GLY A 253 20.76 -17.11 -25.57
N LEU A 254 20.30 -17.92 -24.60
CA LEU A 254 19.52 -17.44 -23.46
C LEU A 254 20.31 -16.48 -22.59
N PHE A 255 19.61 -15.56 -21.93
CA PHE A 255 20.20 -14.76 -20.86
C PHE A 255 20.49 -15.60 -19.61
N THR A 256 21.36 -15.07 -18.75
CA THR A 256 22.00 -15.78 -17.61
C THR A 256 21.05 -16.56 -16.68
N GLU A 257 21.60 -17.56 -16.00
CA GLU A 257 20.96 -18.31 -14.90
C GLU A 257 20.38 -17.37 -13.82
N GLY A 258 20.98 -16.20 -13.60
CA GLY A 258 20.48 -15.19 -12.67
C GLY A 258 19.03 -14.76 -12.92
N THR A 259 18.53 -14.91 -14.16
CA THR A 259 17.13 -14.59 -14.51
C THR A 259 16.09 -15.44 -13.80
N ARG A 260 16.49 -16.59 -13.26
CA ARG A 260 15.64 -17.43 -12.39
C ARG A 260 15.10 -16.67 -11.17
N PHE A 261 15.80 -15.64 -10.73
CA PHE A 261 15.39 -14.76 -9.62
C PHE A 261 14.44 -13.62 -10.04
N PHE A 262 13.97 -13.60 -11.30
CA PHE A 262 13.01 -12.62 -11.83
C PHE A 262 11.80 -13.28 -12.47
N ALA A 263 12.00 -14.28 -13.35
CA ALA A 263 10.98 -14.75 -14.28
C ALA A 263 9.73 -15.34 -13.63
N GLY A 264 9.85 -15.90 -12.42
CA GLY A 264 8.71 -16.40 -11.65
C GLY A 264 7.64 -15.36 -11.32
N ARG A 265 7.99 -14.07 -11.38
CA ARG A 265 7.06 -12.98 -11.08
C ARG A 265 5.92 -12.88 -12.11
N PHE A 266 6.21 -13.07 -13.40
CA PHE A 266 5.28 -12.68 -14.45
C PHE A 266 3.94 -13.42 -14.36
N ALA A 267 3.93 -14.73 -14.09
CA ALA A 267 2.67 -15.48 -13.97
C ALA A 267 1.83 -15.01 -12.76
N THR A 268 2.47 -14.73 -11.61
CA THR A 268 1.76 -14.23 -10.44
C THR A 268 1.25 -12.80 -10.63
N MET A 269 2.11 -11.87 -11.06
CA MET A 269 1.80 -10.44 -11.16
C MET A 269 0.82 -10.13 -12.28
N MET A 270 0.99 -10.76 -13.45
CA MET A 270 0.17 -10.48 -14.64
C MET A 270 -1.11 -11.32 -14.70
N PHE A 271 -1.17 -12.46 -14.00
CA PHE A 271 -2.32 -13.37 -14.13
C PHE A 271 -2.89 -13.82 -12.80
N GLY A 272 -2.07 -14.33 -11.88
CA GLY A 272 -2.51 -14.82 -10.58
C GLY A 272 -3.25 -13.76 -9.77
N LEU A 273 -2.60 -12.62 -9.52
CA LEU A 273 -3.17 -11.52 -8.74
C LEU A 273 -4.40 -10.88 -9.41
N PRO A 274 -4.43 -10.62 -10.73
CA PRO A 274 -5.68 -10.27 -11.42
C PRO A 274 -6.81 -11.31 -11.25
N GLY A 275 -6.49 -12.60 -11.27
CA GLY A 275 -7.44 -13.68 -10.95
C GLY A 275 -7.98 -13.60 -9.52
N ALA A 276 -7.11 -13.33 -8.54
CA ALA A 276 -7.51 -13.09 -7.15
C ALA A 276 -8.37 -11.82 -7.01
N ALA A 277 -8.03 -10.72 -7.69
CA ALA A 277 -8.85 -9.51 -7.71
C ALA A 277 -10.27 -9.79 -8.21
N LEU A 278 -10.40 -10.54 -9.31
CA LEU A 278 -11.69 -10.94 -9.85
C LEU A 278 -12.47 -11.82 -8.86
N ALA A 279 -11.80 -12.78 -8.22
CA ALA A 279 -12.41 -13.64 -7.21
C ALA A 279 -12.92 -12.85 -6.00
N MET A 280 -12.13 -11.88 -5.51
CA MET A 280 -12.51 -10.98 -4.42
C MET A 280 -13.67 -10.07 -4.83
N TYR A 281 -13.61 -9.45 -6.01
CA TYR A 281 -14.67 -8.59 -6.55
C TYR A 281 -16.00 -9.34 -6.67
N HIS A 282 -15.99 -10.56 -7.24
CA HIS A 282 -17.19 -11.40 -7.30
C HIS A 282 -17.71 -11.78 -5.91
N SER A 283 -16.89 -11.71 -4.87
CA SER A 283 -17.26 -12.06 -3.49
C SER A 283 -17.84 -10.88 -2.71
N VAL A 284 -17.74 -9.66 -3.24
CA VAL A 284 -18.34 -8.44 -2.69
C VAL A 284 -19.87 -8.55 -2.64
N ASP A 285 -20.47 -7.95 -1.61
CA ASP A 285 -21.91 -7.80 -1.47
C ASP A 285 -22.51 -7.12 -2.71
N LYS A 286 -23.59 -7.68 -3.28
CA LYS A 286 -24.16 -7.20 -4.56
C LYS A 286 -24.39 -5.67 -4.60
N ARG A 287 -24.84 -5.09 -3.49
CA ARG A 287 -25.10 -3.65 -3.32
C ARG A 287 -23.84 -2.76 -3.41
N LYS A 288 -22.66 -3.29 -3.07
CA LYS A 288 -21.39 -2.56 -2.97
C LYS A 288 -20.49 -2.74 -4.20
N ARG A 289 -20.78 -3.72 -5.06
CA ARG A 289 -19.94 -4.08 -6.23
C ARG A 289 -19.64 -2.89 -7.13
N LYS A 290 -20.66 -2.12 -7.52
CA LYS A 290 -20.46 -0.97 -8.43
C LYS A 290 -19.52 0.08 -7.82
N ALA A 291 -19.64 0.35 -6.53
CA ALA A 291 -18.80 1.32 -5.83
C ALA A 291 -17.35 0.84 -5.67
N LEU A 292 -17.14 -0.46 -5.46
CA LEU A 292 -15.81 -1.03 -5.20
C LEU A 292 -15.12 -1.60 -6.45
N GLY A 293 -15.82 -1.68 -7.60
CA GLY A 293 -15.25 -2.24 -8.83
C GLY A 293 -13.98 -1.52 -9.29
N GLY A 294 -13.97 -0.18 -9.18
CA GLY A 294 -12.81 0.64 -9.51
C GLY A 294 -11.58 0.34 -8.65
N LEU A 295 -11.77 0.02 -7.37
CA LEU A 295 -10.70 -0.35 -6.46
C LEU A 295 -10.02 -1.66 -6.88
N PHE A 296 -10.80 -2.71 -7.14
CA PHE A 296 -10.25 -4.00 -7.57
C PHE A 296 -9.60 -3.92 -8.95
N LEU A 297 -10.23 -3.20 -9.90
CA LEU A 297 -9.67 -3.02 -11.23
C LEU A 297 -8.36 -2.25 -11.19
N SER A 298 -8.30 -1.14 -10.44
CA SER A 298 -7.09 -0.34 -10.30
C SER A 298 -5.95 -1.11 -9.64
N ALA A 299 -6.24 -1.88 -8.58
CA ALA A 299 -5.25 -2.75 -7.94
C ALA A 299 -4.76 -3.87 -8.88
N ALA A 300 -5.66 -4.51 -9.64
CA ALA A 300 -5.30 -5.52 -10.63
C ALA A 300 -4.46 -4.94 -11.78
N LEU A 301 -4.82 -3.76 -12.29
CA LEU A 301 -4.06 -3.05 -13.33
C LEU A 301 -2.68 -2.65 -12.81
N THR A 302 -2.57 -2.22 -11.56
CA THR A 302 -1.27 -1.90 -10.96
C THR A 302 -0.37 -3.13 -10.97
N SER A 303 -0.86 -4.26 -10.45
CA SER A 303 -0.11 -5.54 -10.49
C SER A 303 0.23 -5.97 -11.92
N PHE A 304 -0.73 -5.90 -12.84
CA PHE A 304 -0.53 -6.33 -14.22
C PHE A 304 0.49 -5.46 -14.95
N ILE A 305 0.36 -4.14 -14.86
CA ILE A 305 1.16 -3.19 -15.64
C ILE A 305 2.57 -3.09 -15.06
N THR A 306 2.68 -2.87 -13.76
CA THR A 306 3.94 -2.50 -13.12
C THR A 306 4.56 -3.63 -12.31
N GLY A 307 3.82 -4.70 -12.03
CA GLY A 307 4.27 -5.76 -11.14
C GLY A 307 4.23 -5.38 -9.65
N ILE A 308 3.67 -4.22 -9.28
CA ILE A 308 3.48 -3.82 -7.87
C ILE A 308 2.23 -4.51 -7.33
N THR A 309 2.41 -5.29 -6.27
CA THR A 309 1.43 -6.28 -5.80
C THR A 309 0.70 -5.87 -4.52
N GLU A 310 1.33 -5.00 -3.73
CA GLU A 310 0.93 -4.52 -2.42
C GLU A 310 -0.49 -3.95 -2.39
N PRO A 311 -0.95 -3.16 -3.38
CA PRO A 311 -2.31 -2.66 -3.37
C PRO A 311 -3.38 -3.75 -3.31
N LEU A 312 -3.09 -4.92 -3.89
CA LEU A 312 -3.99 -6.07 -3.94
C LEU A 312 -3.71 -7.05 -2.79
N GLU A 313 -2.44 -7.36 -2.53
CA GLU A 313 -2.02 -8.26 -1.46
C GLU A 313 -2.50 -7.83 -0.08
N PHE A 314 -2.43 -6.53 0.21
CA PHE A 314 -2.87 -6.02 1.50
C PHE A 314 -4.39 -6.09 1.70
N MET A 315 -5.18 -6.26 0.62
CA MET A 315 -6.63 -6.47 0.73
C MET A 315 -6.99 -7.81 1.42
N PHE A 316 -6.09 -8.81 1.39
CA PHE A 316 -6.36 -10.12 1.98
C PHE A 316 -5.32 -10.59 3.00
N LEU A 317 -4.07 -10.10 2.93
CA LEU A 317 -2.98 -10.47 3.85
C LEU A 317 -3.41 -10.44 5.32
N PHE A 318 -3.95 -9.29 5.75
CA PHE A 318 -4.32 -9.08 7.15
C PHE A 318 -5.66 -9.72 7.50
N ALA A 319 -6.55 -9.90 6.52
CA ALA A 319 -7.85 -10.54 6.72
C ALA A 319 -7.75 -12.07 6.80
N ALA A 320 -6.79 -12.68 6.10
CA ALA A 320 -6.54 -14.11 6.05
C ALA A 320 -5.04 -14.42 5.82
N PRO A 321 -4.21 -14.38 6.88
CA PRO A 321 -2.77 -14.67 6.77
C PRO A 321 -2.44 -16.03 6.15
N LEU A 322 -3.25 -17.05 6.42
CA LEU A 322 -3.06 -18.38 5.80
C LEU A 322 -3.29 -18.38 4.29
N LEU A 323 -4.21 -17.55 3.78
CA LEU A 323 -4.38 -17.36 2.34
C LEU A 323 -3.15 -16.67 1.73
N TYR A 324 -2.48 -15.79 2.49
CA TYR A 324 -1.21 -15.19 2.07
C TYR A 324 -0.07 -16.19 2.02
N VAL A 325 0.02 -17.13 2.97
CA VAL A 325 1.00 -18.22 2.91
C VAL A 325 0.75 -19.10 1.69
N PHE A 326 -0.52 -19.43 1.40
CA PHE A 326 -0.89 -20.16 0.18
C PHE A 326 -0.51 -19.40 -1.10
N HIS A 327 -0.82 -18.10 -1.15
CA HIS A 327 -0.37 -17.21 -2.24
C HIS A 327 1.15 -17.21 -2.39
N SER A 328 1.89 -17.10 -1.29
CA SER A 328 3.36 -17.13 -1.30
C SER A 328 3.88 -18.45 -1.84
N PHE A 329 3.24 -19.57 -1.44
CA PHE A 329 3.60 -20.90 -1.93
C PHE A 329 3.41 -20.98 -3.45
N LEU A 330 2.27 -20.52 -3.96
CA LEU A 330 2.05 -20.44 -5.41
C LEU A 330 3.08 -19.54 -6.10
N ASP A 331 3.48 -18.43 -5.49
CA ASP A 331 4.55 -17.59 -6.05
C ASP A 331 5.86 -18.39 -6.13
N GLY A 332 6.24 -19.12 -5.09
CA GLY A 332 7.38 -20.05 -5.12
C GLY A 332 7.28 -21.09 -6.25
N VAL A 333 6.11 -21.71 -6.45
CA VAL A 333 5.92 -22.66 -7.56
C VAL A 333 6.06 -21.96 -8.91
N SER A 334 5.60 -20.72 -9.04
CA SER A 334 5.77 -19.93 -10.26
C SER A 334 7.26 -19.72 -10.60
N PHE A 335 8.05 -19.38 -9.59
CA PHE A 335 9.52 -19.27 -9.68
C PHE A 335 10.19 -20.59 -10.06
N PHE A 336 9.78 -21.70 -9.42
CA PHE A 336 10.25 -23.03 -9.79
C PHE A 336 9.96 -23.39 -11.25
N LEU A 337 8.71 -23.17 -11.70
CA LEU A 337 8.29 -23.49 -13.06
C LEU A 337 9.03 -22.64 -14.10
N ALA A 338 9.22 -21.35 -13.82
CA ALA A 338 9.96 -20.46 -14.70
C ALA A 338 11.42 -20.92 -14.88
N ASP A 339 12.05 -21.39 -13.80
CA ASP A 339 13.42 -21.91 -13.81
C ASP A 339 13.54 -23.19 -14.63
N ILE A 340 12.71 -24.21 -14.37
CA ILE A 340 12.79 -25.49 -15.11
C ILE A 340 12.43 -25.35 -16.60
N LEU A 341 11.67 -24.31 -16.97
CA LEU A 341 11.34 -23.98 -18.35
C LEU A 341 12.35 -23.02 -18.99
N ASN A 342 13.40 -22.64 -18.25
CA ASN A 342 14.45 -21.71 -18.66
C ASN A 342 13.90 -20.37 -19.17
N ILE A 343 12.86 -19.85 -18.52
CA ILE A 343 12.32 -18.52 -18.83
C ILE A 343 13.32 -17.47 -18.36
N SER A 344 13.95 -16.79 -19.31
CA SER A 344 15.13 -15.96 -19.08
C SER A 344 14.82 -14.47 -19.28
N ILE A 345 13.80 -14.00 -18.57
CA ILE A 345 13.32 -12.60 -18.65
C ILE A 345 13.83 -11.83 -17.44
N GLY A 346 14.58 -10.75 -17.68
CA GLY A 346 15.01 -9.81 -16.65
C GLY A 346 13.95 -8.78 -16.29
N ASN A 347 14.28 -7.91 -15.34
CA ASN A 347 13.44 -6.78 -14.98
C ASN A 347 14.23 -5.58 -14.48
N THR A 348 13.59 -4.41 -14.49
CA THR A 348 14.15 -3.17 -13.93
C THR A 348 13.75 -2.96 -12.48
N PHE A 349 12.49 -3.24 -12.17
CA PHE A 349 11.87 -2.92 -10.89
C PHE A 349 10.99 -4.06 -10.38
N SER A 350 10.11 -4.63 -11.21
CA SER A 350 9.26 -5.77 -10.80
C SER A 350 8.96 -6.73 -11.97
N GLY A 351 7.82 -7.40 -12.02
CA GLY A 351 7.47 -8.39 -13.07
C GLY A 351 6.18 -8.05 -13.79
N GLY A 352 6.00 -6.77 -14.14
CA GLY A 352 4.81 -6.29 -14.84
C GLY A 352 4.88 -6.49 -16.36
N VAL A 353 3.78 -6.18 -17.05
CA VAL A 353 3.72 -6.25 -18.52
C VAL A 353 4.76 -5.33 -19.17
N ILE A 354 5.14 -4.22 -18.54
CA ILE A 354 6.18 -3.32 -19.07
C ILE A 354 7.51 -4.06 -19.14
N ASP A 355 7.96 -4.67 -18.04
CA ASP A 355 9.18 -5.47 -18.01
C ASP A 355 9.07 -6.68 -18.95
N PHE A 356 7.90 -7.32 -19.04
CA PHE A 356 7.66 -8.45 -19.95
C PHE A 356 7.82 -8.07 -21.43
N LEU A 357 7.26 -6.92 -21.83
CA LEU A 357 7.40 -6.42 -23.19
C LEU A 357 8.85 -6.05 -23.48
N LEU A 358 9.46 -5.24 -22.62
CA LEU A 358 10.80 -4.72 -22.81
C LEU A 358 11.85 -5.82 -22.77
N PHE A 359 11.82 -6.69 -21.77
CA PHE A 359 12.90 -7.65 -21.50
C PHE A 359 12.56 -9.09 -21.86
N GLY A 360 11.32 -9.37 -22.24
CA GLY A 360 10.87 -10.68 -22.71
C GLY A 360 10.62 -10.69 -24.21
N ILE A 361 9.63 -9.91 -24.67
CA ILE A 361 9.19 -9.94 -26.07
C ILE A 361 10.24 -9.31 -27.01
N LEU A 362 10.69 -8.08 -26.72
CA LEU A 362 11.58 -7.34 -27.63
C LEU A 362 12.93 -8.04 -27.90
N PRO A 363 13.60 -8.68 -26.91
CA PRO A 363 14.83 -9.41 -27.17
C PRO A 363 14.63 -10.69 -28.00
N GLY A 364 13.39 -11.16 -28.15
CA GLY A 364 13.02 -12.35 -28.91
C GLY A 364 13.00 -13.64 -28.09
N ASN A 365 12.22 -14.61 -28.56
CA ASN A 365 12.00 -15.87 -27.83
C ASN A 365 13.28 -16.69 -27.66
N ASP A 366 14.21 -16.64 -28.60
CA ASP A 366 15.47 -17.40 -28.56
C ASP A 366 16.39 -16.95 -27.42
N LYS A 367 16.17 -15.74 -26.87
CA LYS A 367 16.94 -15.20 -25.74
C LYS A 367 16.21 -15.30 -24.40
N THR A 368 14.88 -15.40 -24.41
CA THR A 368 14.06 -15.16 -23.21
C THR A 368 13.02 -16.23 -22.92
N HIS A 369 12.65 -17.07 -23.89
CA HIS A 369 11.57 -18.05 -23.76
C HIS A 369 10.22 -17.43 -23.31
N TRP A 370 9.95 -16.18 -23.70
CA TRP A 370 8.80 -15.43 -23.22
C TRP A 370 7.44 -16.06 -23.55
N LEU A 371 7.35 -16.90 -24.59
CA LEU A 371 6.11 -17.56 -25.00
C LEU A 371 5.51 -18.48 -23.91
N PHE A 372 6.32 -19.00 -22.99
CA PHE A 372 5.81 -19.82 -21.88
C PHE A 372 5.05 -19.00 -20.83
N VAL A 373 5.38 -17.71 -20.66
CA VAL A 373 4.76 -16.84 -19.67
C VAL A 373 3.23 -16.75 -19.83
N PRO A 374 2.65 -16.42 -21.00
CA PRO A 374 1.20 -16.37 -21.15
C PRO A 374 0.55 -17.75 -20.96
N VAL A 375 1.21 -18.84 -21.35
CA VAL A 375 0.66 -20.21 -21.18
C VAL A 375 0.53 -20.56 -19.70
N ILE A 376 1.61 -20.40 -18.92
CA ILE A 376 1.61 -20.61 -17.46
C ILE A 376 0.69 -19.59 -16.78
N GLY A 377 0.72 -18.35 -17.26
CA GLY A 377 -0.09 -17.25 -16.77
C GLY A 377 -1.58 -17.55 -16.81
N ILE A 378 -2.11 -18.04 -17.93
CA ILE A 378 -3.52 -18.43 -18.03
C ILE A 378 -3.89 -19.50 -17.00
N ILE A 379 -3.02 -20.50 -16.80
CA ILE A 379 -3.21 -21.53 -15.76
C ILE A 379 -3.23 -20.86 -14.37
N TRP A 380 -2.29 -19.94 -14.11
CA TRP A 380 -2.20 -19.18 -12.86
C TRP A 380 -3.44 -18.35 -12.58
N PHE A 381 -3.99 -17.69 -13.61
CA PHE A 381 -5.22 -16.90 -13.48
C PHE A 381 -6.37 -17.75 -12.95
N PHE A 382 -6.62 -18.91 -13.57
CA PHE A 382 -7.69 -19.80 -13.14
C PHE A 382 -7.40 -20.43 -11.78
N LEU A 383 -6.16 -20.82 -11.52
CA LEU A 383 -5.74 -21.37 -10.23
C LEU A 383 -6.01 -20.38 -9.10
N TYR A 384 -5.61 -19.12 -9.27
CA TYR A 384 -5.87 -18.06 -8.30
C TYR A 384 -7.34 -17.74 -8.18
N TYR A 385 -8.06 -17.59 -9.30
CA TYR A 385 -9.49 -17.28 -9.28
C TYR A 385 -10.28 -18.34 -8.50
N VAL A 386 -10.08 -19.63 -8.82
CA VAL A 386 -10.79 -20.74 -8.20
C VAL A 386 -10.40 -20.89 -6.73
N SER A 387 -9.10 -20.88 -6.42
CA SER A 387 -8.62 -21.05 -5.04
C SER A 387 -9.07 -19.90 -4.14
N PHE A 388 -8.88 -18.64 -4.54
CA PHE A 388 -9.33 -17.49 -3.77
C PHE A 388 -10.84 -17.53 -3.58
N ARG A 389 -11.61 -17.81 -4.65
CA ARG A 389 -13.06 -17.93 -4.55
C ARG A 389 -13.49 -18.99 -3.54
N PHE A 390 -12.86 -20.16 -3.61
CA PHE A 390 -13.09 -21.26 -2.67
C PHE A 390 -12.78 -20.85 -1.23
N PHE A 391 -11.57 -20.34 -0.95
CA PHE A 391 -11.16 -19.95 0.41
C PHE A 391 -12.06 -18.84 0.98
N ILE A 392 -12.36 -17.82 0.17
CA ILE A 392 -13.20 -16.69 0.57
C ILE A 392 -14.62 -17.16 0.94
N GLN A 393 -15.21 -18.07 0.18
CA GLN A 393 -16.54 -18.62 0.46
C GLN A 393 -16.54 -19.63 1.61
N LYS A 394 -15.59 -20.57 1.61
CA LYS A 394 -15.53 -21.66 2.60
C LYS A 394 -15.23 -21.16 4.01
N PHE A 395 -14.32 -20.20 4.15
CA PHE A 395 -13.87 -19.67 5.44
C PHE A 395 -14.46 -18.30 5.78
N ASN A 396 -15.38 -17.80 4.94
CA ASN A 396 -16.01 -16.49 5.10
C ASN A 396 -15.00 -15.35 5.35
N ILE A 397 -13.97 -15.27 4.50
CA ILE A 397 -12.91 -14.26 4.62
C ILE A 397 -13.48 -12.86 4.33
N MET A 398 -13.26 -11.91 5.24
CA MET A 398 -13.75 -10.52 5.15
C MET A 398 -12.87 -9.66 4.23
N THR A 399 -12.81 -10.01 2.94
CA THR A 399 -12.19 -9.17 1.91
C THR A 399 -12.96 -7.84 1.76
N PRO A 400 -12.36 -6.78 1.16
CA PRO A 400 -13.02 -5.50 1.00
C PRO A 400 -14.41 -5.65 0.35
N GLY A 401 -15.42 -4.99 0.92
CA GLY A 401 -16.79 -5.06 0.43
C GLY A 401 -17.63 -6.25 0.91
N ARG A 402 -17.13 -7.07 1.85
CA ARG A 402 -17.89 -8.14 2.53
C ARG A 402 -18.21 -7.79 3.99
N GLY A 403 -19.41 -8.14 4.44
CA GLY A 403 -19.85 -8.02 5.84
C GLY A 403 -20.52 -6.68 6.20
N GLU A 404 -21.21 -6.66 7.35
CA GLU A 404 -22.04 -5.54 7.82
C GLU A 404 -21.21 -4.36 8.34
N GLU A 405 -20.15 -4.60 9.13
CA GLU A 405 -19.31 -3.56 9.75
C GLU A 405 -18.20 -3.01 8.84
N ALA A 406 -18.40 -2.95 7.53
CA ALA A 406 -17.46 -2.36 6.56
C ALA A 406 -17.92 -0.96 6.11
N GLU A 407 -18.56 -0.20 7.01
CA GLU A 407 -19.02 1.18 6.78
C GLU A 407 -17.89 2.22 6.88
N GLY A 408 -16.64 1.82 6.63
CA GLY A 408 -15.48 2.72 6.67
C GLY A 408 -15.07 3.32 5.32
N ALA A 409 -15.70 2.93 4.21
CA ALA A 409 -15.34 3.42 2.88
C ALA A 409 -16.47 3.26 1.85
N ALA A 410 -17.73 3.35 2.29
CA ALA A 410 -18.82 3.67 1.39
C ALA A 410 -19.09 5.17 1.50
N GLU A 411 -18.12 5.97 1.08
CA GLU A 411 -18.52 7.19 0.40
C GLU A 411 -19.22 6.69 -0.86
N THR A 412 -20.55 6.72 -0.86
CA THR A 412 -21.32 6.81 -2.11
C THR A 412 -20.55 7.78 -2.98
N VAL A 413 -20.13 7.36 -4.18
CA VAL A 413 -19.46 8.24 -5.14
C VAL A 413 -20.38 9.44 -5.34
N THR A 414 -20.12 10.49 -4.58
CA THR A 414 -20.85 11.75 -4.64
C THR A 414 -20.30 12.43 -5.87
N THR A 415 -20.99 12.24 -7.00
CA THR A 415 -20.70 13.02 -8.19
C THR A 415 -20.91 14.50 -7.86
N LYS A 416 -20.16 15.40 -8.50
CA LYS A 416 -20.36 16.85 -8.33
C LYS A 416 -21.84 17.25 -8.53
N GLU A 417 -22.54 16.58 -9.44
CA GLU A 417 -23.99 16.77 -9.66
C GLU A 417 -24.85 16.35 -8.47
N SER A 418 -24.57 15.20 -7.83
CA SER A 418 -25.31 14.76 -6.64
C SER A 418 -25.10 15.71 -5.46
N LEU A 419 -23.87 16.18 -5.24
CA LEU A 419 -23.56 17.14 -4.18
C LEU A 419 -24.23 18.49 -4.43
N LYS A 420 -24.28 18.95 -5.69
CA LYS A 420 -24.96 20.18 -6.06
C LYS A 420 -26.46 20.09 -5.81
N LYS A 421 -27.08 18.95 -6.14
CA LYS A 421 -28.50 18.71 -5.87
C LYS A 421 -28.79 18.72 -4.37
N ASP A 422 -27.99 17.98 -3.58
CA ASP A 422 -28.11 17.96 -2.12
C ASP A 422 -27.92 19.37 -1.53
N ALA A 423 -26.93 20.13 -2.01
CA ALA A 423 -26.66 21.49 -1.56
C ALA A 423 -27.85 22.45 -1.80
N VAL A 424 -28.52 22.34 -2.94
CA VAL A 424 -29.76 23.11 -3.22
C VAL A 424 -30.84 22.77 -2.19
N THR A 425 -31.07 21.48 -1.92
CA THR A 425 -32.06 21.07 -0.91
C THR A 425 -31.64 21.44 0.51
N ILE A 426 -30.34 21.48 0.82
CA ILE A 426 -29.82 22.00 2.09
C ILE A 426 -30.15 23.50 2.23
N ILE A 427 -29.95 24.31 1.18
CA ILE A 427 -30.31 25.74 1.19
C ILE A 427 -31.82 25.91 1.43
N GLU A 428 -32.66 25.14 0.75
CA GLU A 428 -34.11 25.15 0.96
C GLU A 428 -34.47 24.80 2.41
N ALA A 429 -33.87 23.73 2.96
CA ALA A 429 -34.08 23.29 4.33
C ALA A 429 -33.55 24.28 5.38
N LEU A 430 -32.61 25.15 5.02
CA LEU A 430 -32.11 26.23 5.90
C LEU A 430 -33.00 27.48 5.88
N GLY A 431 -34.12 27.47 5.15
CA GLY A 431 -35.03 28.60 5.04
C GLY A 431 -34.73 29.51 3.84
N THR A 432 -34.17 28.95 2.77
CA THR A 432 -33.72 29.61 1.53
C THR A 432 -32.54 30.57 1.72
N ALA A 433 -32.02 31.11 0.61
CA ALA A 433 -30.87 32.02 0.61
C ALA A 433 -31.06 33.23 1.54
N ASP A 434 -32.27 33.77 1.65
CA ASP A 434 -32.55 34.97 2.45
C ASP A 434 -32.37 34.75 3.96
N ASN A 435 -32.45 33.50 4.42
CA ASN A 435 -32.29 33.15 5.83
C ASN A 435 -30.84 32.84 6.23
N ILE A 436 -29.94 32.68 5.25
CA ILE A 436 -28.54 32.31 5.47
C ILE A 436 -27.69 33.58 5.53
N GLU A 437 -26.90 33.74 6.59
CA GLU A 437 -25.97 34.87 6.75
C GLU A 437 -24.52 34.47 6.44
N ASP A 438 -24.12 33.29 6.88
CA ASP A 438 -22.76 32.76 6.72
C ASP A 438 -22.78 31.24 6.70
N VAL A 439 -21.86 30.64 5.94
CA VAL A 439 -21.71 29.20 5.80
C VAL A 439 -20.23 28.83 5.93
N ASP A 440 -19.91 28.17 7.04
CA ASP A 440 -18.59 27.62 7.34
C ASP A 440 -18.69 26.10 7.55
N ALA A 441 -17.56 25.41 7.57
CA ALA A 441 -17.51 24.02 7.98
C ALA A 441 -16.24 23.69 8.75
N CYS A 442 -16.40 22.89 9.80
CA CYS A 442 -15.30 22.07 10.28
C CYS A 442 -15.34 20.69 9.61
N ILE A 443 -14.30 19.87 9.82
CA ILE A 443 -14.08 18.55 9.19
C ILE A 443 -15.36 17.69 9.11
N THR A 444 -16.23 17.73 10.13
CA THR A 444 -17.44 16.91 10.18
C THR A 444 -18.75 17.68 10.26
N ARG A 445 -18.74 19.02 10.38
CA ARG A 445 -19.95 19.80 10.64
C ARG A 445 -20.03 21.00 9.72
N LEU A 446 -21.17 21.11 9.03
CA LEU A 446 -21.59 22.33 8.35
C LEU A 446 -22.13 23.27 9.43
N ARG A 447 -21.61 24.50 9.48
CA ARG A 447 -21.98 25.55 10.41
C ARG A 447 -22.63 26.66 9.60
N VAL A 448 -23.88 26.96 9.90
CA VAL A 448 -24.63 27.96 9.15
C VAL A 448 -25.14 28.99 10.14
N ALA A 449 -24.71 30.24 9.99
CA ALA A 449 -25.37 31.35 10.66
C ALA A 449 -26.68 31.64 9.92
N VAL A 450 -27.80 31.65 10.65
CA VAL A 450 -29.13 31.90 10.08
C VAL A 450 -29.83 33.02 10.83
N LYS A 451 -30.60 33.82 10.09
CA LYS A 451 -31.40 34.94 10.64
C LYS A 451 -32.48 34.43 11.58
N ASP A 452 -33.14 33.33 11.19
CA ASP A 452 -34.24 32.72 11.93
C ASP A 452 -34.10 31.20 11.96
N SER A 453 -33.79 30.66 13.14
CA SER A 453 -33.62 29.22 13.36
C SER A 453 -34.94 28.45 13.27
N SER A 454 -36.10 29.11 13.39
CA SER A 454 -37.41 28.46 13.30
C SER A 454 -37.80 28.05 11.87
N LYS A 455 -37.18 28.67 10.85
CA LYS A 455 -37.37 28.34 9.43
C LYS A 455 -36.56 27.12 8.96
N VAL A 456 -35.75 26.56 9.84
CA VAL A 456 -34.85 25.45 9.50
C VAL A 456 -35.56 24.12 9.64
N ASP A 457 -35.69 23.39 8.53
CA ASP A 457 -36.19 22.02 8.50
C ASP A 457 -35.07 21.03 8.87
N LYS A 458 -34.95 20.79 10.17
CA LYS A 458 -33.99 19.82 10.73
C LYS A 458 -34.25 18.39 10.26
N GLN A 459 -35.49 18.04 9.89
CA GLN A 459 -35.83 16.69 9.46
C GLN A 459 -35.29 16.42 8.06
N THR A 460 -35.47 17.37 7.14
CA THR A 460 -34.90 17.29 5.78
C THR A 460 -33.37 17.25 5.81
N LEU A 461 -32.72 18.04 6.67
CA LEU A 461 -31.26 17.98 6.85
C LEU A 461 -30.78 16.59 7.30
N LYS A 462 -31.53 15.92 8.20
CA LYS A 462 -31.24 14.54 8.63
C LYS A 462 -31.50 13.51 7.52
N GLN A 463 -32.55 13.70 6.71
CA GLN A 463 -32.81 12.83 5.54
C GLN A 463 -31.69 12.91 4.49
N LEU A 464 -31.07 14.09 4.35
CA LEU A 464 -29.89 14.30 3.49
C LEU A 464 -28.58 13.77 4.11
N GLY A 465 -28.65 13.06 5.23
CA GLY A 465 -27.52 12.35 5.83
C GLY A 465 -26.82 13.08 6.97
N ALA A 466 -27.41 14.15 7.54
CA ALA A 466 -26.91 14.70 8.80
C ALA A 466 -27.16 13.70 9.94
N ILE A 467 -26.10 13.29 10.63
CA ILE A 467 -26.19 12.42 11.82
C ILE A 467 -26.97 13.14 12.92
N ASP A 468 -26.70 14.43 13.08
CA ASP A 468 -27.43 15.28 13.99
C ASP A 468 -27.44 16.73 13.52
N VAL A 469 -28.42 17.49 14.00
CA VAL A 469 -28.60 18.92 13.68
C VAL A 469 -28.81 19.65 14.98
N LEU A 470 -27.79 20.41 15.38
CA LEU A 470 -27.74 21.13 16.64
C LEU A 470 -28.06 22.60 16.41
N GLU A 471 -28.93 23.15 17.25
CA GLU A 471 -29.16 24.58 17.30
C GLU A 471 -28.17 25.21 18.27
N VAL A 472 -27.45 26.22 17.79
CA VAL A 472 -26.45 26.95 18.56
C VAL A 472 -26.80 28.44 18.53
N LYS A 473 -26.28 29.20 19.49
CA LYS A 473 -26.56 30.64 19.55
C LYS A 473 -26.08 31.32 18.25
N GLY A 474 -27.03 31.80 17.45
CA GLY A 474 -26.77 32.45 16.16
C GLY A 474 -26.75 31.53 14.93
N GLY A 475 -27.09 30.24 15.04
CA GLY A 475 -27.08 29.37 13.86
C GLY A 475 -27.38 27.88 14.09
N ILE A 476 -27.09 27.09 13.06
CA ILE A 476 -27.27 25.64 13.02
C ILE A 476 -25.94 24.95 12.76
N GLN A 477 -25.71 23.82 13.43
CA GLN A 477 -24.61 22.89 13.12
C GLN A 477 -25.16 21.52 12.71
N ALA A 478 -25.00 21.17 11.43
CA ALA A 478 -25.39 19.87 10.89
C ALA A 478 -24.16 18.97 10.71
N ILE A 479 -24.20 17.75 11.28
CA ILE A 479 -23.07 16.81 11.29
C ILE A 479 -23.14 15.88 10.06
N TYR A 480 -22.48 16.26 8.97
CA TYR A 480 -22.44 15.51 7.71
C TYR A 480 -21.19 14.63 7.52
N GLY A 481 -20.24 14.65 8.47
CA GLY A 481 -18.96 13.98 8.29
C GLY A 481 -18.13 14.64 7.18
N ALA A 482 -17.37 13.86 6.41
CA ALA A 482 -16.45 14.37 5.38
C ALA A 482 -17.13 15.24 4.30
N LYS A 483 -18.46 15.14 4.14
CA LYS A 483 -19.23 15.96 3.20
C LYS A 483 -19.44 17.41 3.64
N ALA A 484 -19.18 17.74 4.91
CA ALA A 484 -19.42 19.09 5.45
C ALA A 484 -18.67 20.19 4.68
N ILE A 485 -17.38 19.99 4.40
CA ILE A 485 -16.56 20.94 3.64
C ILE A 485 -17.03 21.02 2.18
N LEU A 486 -17.41 19.89 1.59
CA LEU A 486 -17.90 19.84 0.21
C LEU A 486 -19.22 20.60 0.05
N TYR A 487 -20.15 20.44 1.00
CA TYR A 487 -21.39 21.20 1.01
C TYR A 487 -21.15 22.70 1.25
N LYS A 488 -20.24 23.09 2.17
CA LYS A 488 -19.88 24.50 2.38
C LYS A 488 -19.45 25.17 1.07
N ASN A 489 -18.48 24.58 0.37
CA ASN A 489 -17.94 25.18 -0.85
C ASN A 489 -19.01 25.35 -1.93
N ILE A 490 -19.84 24.32 -2.15
CA ILE A 490 -20.90 24.38 -3.18
C ILE A 490 -22.01 25.37 -2.78
N ILE A 491 -22.35 25.45 -1.49
CA ILE A 491 -23.36 26.40 -1.01
C ILE A 491 -22.85 27.83 -1.19
N ASN A 492 -21.60 28.13 -0.84
CA ASN A 492 -20.99 29.45 -1.06
C ASN A 492 -20.98 29.82 -2.54
N ASP A 493 -20.59 28.89 -3.43
CA ASP A 493 -20.64 29.09 -4.88
C ASP A 493 -22.07 29.39 -5.38
N LEU A 494 -23.09 28.73 -4.81
CA LEU A 494 -24.49 28.91 -5.20
C LEU A 494 -25.08 30.23 -4.67
N LEU A 495 -24.62 30.69 -3.51
CA LEU A 495 -25.09 31.90 -2.85
C LEU A 495 -24.27 33.14 -3.19
N ASN A 496 -23.17 33.00 -3.95
CA ASN A 496 -22.17 34.04 -4.20
C ASN A 496 -21.68 34.70 -2.91
N ILE A 497 -21.42 33.89 -1.88
CA ILE A 497 -20.79 34.34 -0.63
C ILE A 497 -19.30 34.11 -0.79
N ASP A 498 -18.56 35.18 -1.05
CA ASP A 498 -17.09 35.13 -1.14
C ASP A 498 -16.48 34.85 0.25
N ASP A 499 -15.43 34.02 0.28
CA ASP A 499 -14.76 33.47 1.48
C ASP A 499 -14.25 34.52 2.49
#